data_AF-A0A4Y9J6H8-F1
#
_entry.id   AF-A0A4Y9J6H8-F1
#
_cell.length_a   1.000
_cell.length_b   1.000
_cell.length_c   1.000
_cell.angle_alpha   90.00
_cell.angle_beta   90.00
_cell.angle_gamma   90.00
#
_symmetry.space_group_name_H-M   'P 1'
#
loop_
_entity.id
_entity.type
_entity.pdbx_description
1 polymer ?
#
loop_
_entity_poly.entity_id
_entity_poly.type
_entity_poly.pdbx_seq_one_letter_code
_entity_poly.pdbx_strand_id
1 'polypeptide(L)'
;MPSDWVETPLSDIAEFISGYSYKGTELTDSSIAMATIKNFDRKGGFKLDGYKEIIPSSKLKESQHAELFDTLVAHTDLTQNAEVIGNAELIMSKSGYDDIIFSMDLVKVLPKKDSVSRFLIATILQDKKFKSHCLGYVNGTTVLHLSKKALPEYKLFLPSDFSTLKPLDEVVTALYKQISSNISENTYLEELRESLLPKLMSGELDVPDTNL
;
A
#
# COMPACT_ATOMS: atom_id res chain seq x y z
N MET A 1 24.61 -6.65 -16.85
CA MET A 1 23.22 -6.69 -17.37
C MET A 1 23.20 -7.66 -18.53
N PRO A 2 22.19 -8.53 -18.64
CA PRO A 2 21.96 -9.32 -19.85
C PRO A 2 21.80 -8.40 -21.07
N SER A 3 22.12 -8.89 -22.28
CA SER A 3 22.16 -8.06 -23.50
C SER A 3 20.79 -7.64 -24.04
N ASP A 4 19.72 -8.32 -23.62
CA ASP A 4 18.33 -8.11 -24.02
C ASP A 4 17.56 -7.17 -23.07
N TRP A 5 18.23 -6.67 -22.03
CA TRP A 5 17.65 -5.73 -21.08
C TRP A 5 17.83 -4.29 -21.56
N VAL A 6 16.74 -3.53 -21.54
CA VAL A 6 16.68 -2.15 -22.02
C VAL A 6 16.27 -1.21 -20.90
N GLU A 7 16.84 0.00 -20.92
CA GLU A 7 16.40 1.06 -20.01
C GLU A 7 14.94 1.41 -20.32
N THR A 8 14.08 1.24 -19.33
CA THR A 8 12.64 1.41 -19.41
C THR A 8 12.19 2.39 -18.33
N PRO A 9 11.59 3.54 -18.67
CA PRO A 9 10.91 4.40 -17.71
C PRO A 9 9.74 3.67 -17.03
N LEU A 10 9.53 3.90 -15.74
CA LEU A 10 8.38 3.34 -15.02
C LEU A 10 7.05 3.77 -15.66
N SER A 11 6.99 4.97 -16.25
CA SER A 11 5.83 5.45 -17.00
C SER A 11 5.42 4.60 -18.19
N ASP A 12 6.33 3.78 -18.73
CA ASP A 12 6.07 2.94 -19.90
C ASP A 12 5.35 1.64 -19.50
N ILE A 13 5.39 1.29 -18.21
CA ILE A 13 4.78 0.06 -17.68
C ILE A 13 3.71 0.34 -16.61
N ALA A 14 3.61 1.57 -16.12
CA ALA A 14 2.68 1.95 -15.06
C ALA A 14 2.03 3.31 -15.29
N GLU A 15 0.83 3.46 -14.74
CA GLU A 15 0.09 4.72 -14.63
C GLU A 15 -0.04 5.16 -13.17
N PHE A 16 -0.24 6.46 -12.99
CA PHE A 16 -0.16 7.11 -11.68
C PHE A 16 -1.44 7.92 -11.42
N ILE A 17 -2.17 7.57 -10.37
CA ILE A 17 -3.43 8.22 -10.02
C ILE A 17 -3.23 9.00 -8.72
N SER A 18 -3.51 10.30 -8.76
CA SER A 18 -3.44 11.16 -7.57
C SER A 18 -4.62 10.92 -6.62
N GLY A 19 -4.34 10.91 -5.32
CA GLY A 19 -5.38 10.71 -4.30
C GLY A 19 -6.38 11.85 -4.17
N TYR A 20 -7.40 11.57 -3.36
CA TYR A 20 -8.52 12.45 -3.09
C TYR A 20 -8.10 13.64 -2.21
N SER A 21 -8.48 14.83 -2.66
CA SER A 21 -8.35 16.07 -1.88
C SER A 21 -9.62 16.26 -1.07
N TYR A 22 -9.48 16.27 0.25
CA TYR A 22 -10.60 16.33 1.19
C TYR A 22 -10.51 17.55 2.11
N LYS A 23 -11.64 17.91 2.71
CA LYS A 23 -11.74 18.86 3.82
C LYS A 23 -11.77 18.11 5.15
N GLY A 24 -11.27 18.75 6.21
CA GLY A 24 -11.33 18.18 7.56
C GLY A 24 -12.75 17.84 8.01
N THR A 25 -13.77 18.56 7.52
CA THR A 25 -15.19 18.28 7.81
C THR A 25 -15.72 16.99 7.18
N GLU A 26 -15.00 16.38 6.23
CA GLU A 26 -15.36 15.08 5.66
C GLU A 26 -14.85 13.92 6.54
N LEU A 27 -13.91 14.17 7.46
CA LEU A 27 -13.39 13.16 8.39
C LEU A 27 -14.37 12.93 9.53
N THR A 28 -15.19 11.89 9.38
CA THR A 28 -16.24 11.50 10.31
C THR A 28 -16.41 9.99 10.24
N ASP A 29 -17.00 9.43 11.30
CA ASP A 29 -17.25 7.99 11.40
C ASP A 29 -18.03 7.48 10.19
N SER A 30 -17.56 6.38 9.57
CA SER A 30 -18.02 5.91 8.27
C SER A 30 -17.55 4.48 7.99
N SER A 31 -18.29 3.72 7.19
CA SER A 31 -17.81 2.42 6.66
C SER A 31 -16.82 2.59 5.49
N ILE A 32 -16.62 3.81 5.01
CA ILE A 32 -15.59 4.18 4.04
C ILE A 32 -14.40 4.76 4.79
N ALA A 33 -13.21 4.26 4.48
CA ALA A 33 -11.97 4.80 5.02
C ALA A 33 -11.02 5.29 3.93
N MET A 34 -10.10 6.15 4.33
CA MET A 34 -9.07 6.72 3.49
C MET A 34 -7.70 6.24 3.95
N ALA A 35 -6.96 5.63 3.02
CA ALA A 35 -5.53 5.35 3.20
C ALA A 35 -4.75 6.67 3.29
N THR A 36 -3.85 6.74 4.27
CA THR A 36 -3.01 7.91 4.54
C THR A 36 -1.54 7.51 4.70
N ILE A 37 -0.65 8.49 4.83
CA ILE A 37 0.76 8.23 5.16
C ILE A 37 0.96 7.47 6.49
N LYS A 38 -0.06 7.41 7.37
CA LYS A 38 0.01 6.59 8.60
C LYS A 38 -0.10 5.09 8.33
N ASN A 39 -0.57 4.68 7.14
CA ASN A 39 -0.56 3.28 6.72
C ASN A 39 0.83 2.79 6.30
N PHE A 40 1.86 3.64 6.34
CA PHE A 40 3.22 3.29 5.96
C PHE A 40 4.10 3.18 7.20
N ASP A 41 4.73 2.03 7.40
CA ASP A 41 5.82 1.93 8.37
C ASP A 41 7.06 2.65 7.83
N ARG A 42 7.80 3.28 8.74
CA ARG A 42 9.02 4.05 8.41
C ARG A 42 10.11 3.17 7.80
N LYS A 43 10.13 1.88 8.15
CA LYS A 43 11.11 0.90 7.65
C LYS A 43 10.56 0.05 6.50
N GLY A 44 9.38 0.38 5.98
CA GLY A 44 8.66 -0.40 4.98
C GLY A 44 7.66 -1.36 5.64
N GLY A 45 6.59 -1.64 4.91
CA GLY A 45 5.44 -2.41 5.37
C GLY A 45 4.18 -1.56 5.52
N PHE A 46 3.04 -2.24 5.33
CA PHE A 46 1.71 -1.67 5.43
C PHE A 46 1.15 -1.80 6.85
N LYS A 47 0.72 -0.68 7.43
CA LYS A 47 0.07 -0.62 8.75
C LYS A 47 -1.46 -0.60 8.61
N LEU A 48 -2.13 -1.45 9.40
CA LEU A 48 -3.59 -1.64 9.37
C LEU A 48 -4.36 -0.54 10.11
N ASP A 49 -3.72 0.15 11.05
CA ASP A 49 -4.27 1.19 11.93
C ASP A 49 -4.09 2.62 11.38
N GLY A 50 -3.59 2.75 10.14
CA GLY A 50 -3.27 4.03 9.52
C GLY A 50 -4.44 4.71 8.80
N TYR A 51 -5.56 4.01 8.67
CA TYR A 51 -6.76 4.48 7.99
C TYR A 51 -7.42 5.64 8.74
N LYS A 52 -8.17 6.47 8.00
CA LYS A 52 -9.06 7.48 8.56
C LYS A 52 -10.44 7.37 7.94
N GLU A 53 -11.47 7.26 8.76
CA GLU A 53 -12.85 7.25 8.31
C GLU A 53 -13.23 8.59 7.66
N ILE A 54 -14.03 8.51 6.60
CA ILE A 54 -14.40 9.65 5.78
C ILE A 54 -15.78 9.46 5.14
N ILE A 55 -16.54 10.54 5.03
CA ILE A 55 -17.70 10.65 4.12
C ILE A 55 -17.30 11.58 2.98
N PRO A 56 -16.87 11.05 1.82
CA PRO A 56 -16.36 11.86 0.73
C PRO A 56 -17.49 12.61 0.02
N SER A 57 -17.18 13.82 -0.47
CA SER A 57 -18.09 14.59 -1.31
C SER A 57 -18.32 13.96 -2.69
N SER A 58 -19.28 14.50 -3.45
CA SER A 58 -19.55 14.12 -4.84
C SER A 58 -18.39 14.37 -5.83
N LYS A 59 -17.26 14.92 -5.37
CA LYS A 59 -16.04 15.11 -6.16
C LYS A 59 -15.15 13.88 -6.21
N LEU A 60 -15.41 12.87 -5.38
CA LEU A 60 -14.69 11.61 -5.43
C LEU A 60 -14.82 10.99 -6.83
N LYS A 61 -13.70 10.53 -7.36
CA LYS A 61 -13.64 9.88 -8.67
C LYS A 61 -13.52 8.38 -8.49
N GLU A 62 -14.06 7.63 -9.44
CA GLU A 62 -13.94 6.17 -9.51
C GLU A 62 -12.48 5.69 -9.38
N SER A 63 -11.54 6.40 -10.01
CA SER A 63 -10.12 6.04 -9.98
C SER A 63 -9.46 6.22 -8.60
N GLN A 64 -10.12 6.91 -7.66
CA GLN A 64 -9.63 7.20 -6.31
C GLN A 64 -10.08 6.18 -5.26
N HIS A 65 -10.91 5.20 -5.65
CA HIS A 65 -11.12 3.98 -4.88
C HIS A 65 -9.88 3.08 -5.02
N ALA A 66 -9.56 2.33 -3.97
CA ALA A 66 -8.41 1.45 -3.94
C ALA A 66 -8.83 0.04 -3.51
N GLU A 67 -8.31 -0.94 -4.23
CA GLU A 67 -8.60 -2.34 -3.97
C GLU A 67 -7.46 -3.03 -3.23
N LEU A 68 -7.76 -4.23 -2.72
CA LEU A 68 -6.69 -5.10 -2.20
C LEU A 68 -5.62 -5.28 -3.27
N PHE A 69 -4.37 -5.18 -2.82
CA PHE A 69 -3.17 -5.25 -3.64
C PHE A 69 -2.98 -4.09 -4.64
N ASP A 70 -3.71 -2.98 -4.52
CA ASP A 70 -3.26 -1.74 -5.17
C ASP A 70 -2.01 -1.22 -4.46
N THR A 71 -1.03 -0.72 -5.23
CA THR A 71 0.19 -0.14 -4.67
C THR A 71 0.02 1.37 -4.50
N LEU A 72 0.22 1.87 -3.28
CA LEU A 72 0.22 3.29 -2.96
C LEU A 72 1.65 3.73 -2.64
N VAL A 73 2.07 4.87 -3.20
CA VAL A 73 3.36 5.51 -2.90
C VAL A 73 3.12 6.76 -2.08
N ALA A 74 3.86 6.92 -0.98
CA ALA A 74 3.81 8.11 -0.17
C ALA A 74 4.49 9.29 -0.88
N HIS A 75 3.73 10.36 -1.13
CA HIS A 75 4.21 11.60 -1.75
C HIS A 75 4.40 12.74 -0.75
N THR A 76 4.04 12.53 0.51
CA THR A 76 4.23 13.51 1.59
C THR A 76 4.90 12.83 2.78
N ASP A 77 5.75 13.57 3.49
CA ASP A 77 6.27 13.18 4.80
C ASP A 77 6.29 14.39 5.73
N LEU A 78 5.89 14.16 6.99
CA LEU A 78 5.80 15.19 8.03
C LEU A 78 7.11 15.32 8.83
N THR A 79 8.09 14.46 8.54
CA THR A 79 9.41 14.44 9.18
C THR A 79 10.50 14.85 8.19
N GLN A 80 11.55 15.49 8.68
CA GLN A 80 12.70 15.87 7.86
C GLN A 80 13.59 14.68 7.47
N ASN A 81 13.43 13.54 8.14
CA ASN A 81 14.21 12.33 7.87
C ASN A 81 13.76 11.61 6.60
N ALA A 82 12.64 12.02 5.97
CA ALA A 82 12.14 11.43 4.73
C ALA A 82 11.96 9.89 4.81
N GLU A 83 11.60 9.39 6.00
CA GLU A 83 11.51 7.96 6.27
C GLU A 83 10.37 7.31 5.48
N VAL A 84 9.24 8.02 5.33
CA VAL A 84 8.04 7.52 4.66
C VAL A 84 7.99 7.92 3.18
N ILE A 85 8.45 9.12 2.81
CA ILE A 85 8.34 9.63 1.44
C ILE A 85 8.97 8.69 0.40
N GLY A 86 8.24 8.31 -0.63
CA GLY A 86 8.67 7.34 -1.63
C GLY A 86 8.60 5.86 -1.21
N ASN A 87 8.14 5.53 0.01
CA ASN A 87 7.79 4.15 0.33
C ASN A 87 6.55 3.76 -0.50
N ALA A 88 6.52 2.51 -0.97
CA ALA A 88 5.50 1.98 -1.86
C ALA A 88 4.87 0.72 -1.27
N GLU A 89 3.65 0.80 -0.77
CA GLU A 89 3.02 -0.30 -0.02
C GLU A 89 1.76 -0.79 -0.72
N LEU A 90 1.57 -2.11 -0.70
CA LEU A 90 0.33 -2.73 -1.14
C LEU A 90 -0.74 -2.58 -0.07
N ILE A 91 -1.98 -2.34 -0.48
CA ILE A 91 -3.13 -2.48 0.40
C ILE A 91 -3.31 -3.98 0.74
N MET A 92 -2.86 -4.39 1.93
CA MET A 92 -2.89 -5.80 2.33
C MET A 92 -4.20 -6.23 2.98
N SER A 93 -4.99 -5.28 3.47
CA SER A 93 -6.28 -5.50 4.13
C SER A 93 -7.08 -4.20 4.08
N LYS A 94 -8.42 -4.29 4.05
CA LYS A 94 -9.32 -3.13 4.21
C LYS A 94 -9.68 -2.87 5.68
N SER A 95 -9.12 -3.63 6.63
CA SER A 95 -9.34 -3.47 8.08
C SER A 95 -10.82 -3.36 8.50
N GLY A 96 -11.71 -4.12 7.84
CA GLY A 96 -13.15 -4.14 8.13
C GLY A 96 -13.97 -3.05 7.45
N TYR A 97 -13.35 -2.13 6.71
CA TYR A 97 -14.06 -1.11 5.93
C TYR A 97 -14.65 -1.69 4.63
N ASP A 98 -15.83 -1.19 4.25
CA ASP A 98 -16.52 -1.59 3.02
C ASP A 98 -15.77 -1.10 1.78
N ASP A 99 -15.23 0.11 1.86
CA ASP A 99 -14.56 0.79 0.76
C ASP A 99 -13.35 1.60 1.25
N ILE A 100 -12.32 1.67 0.40
CA ILE A 100 -11.09 2.37 0.68
C ILE A 100 -10.85 3.39 -0.42
N ILE A 101 -10.70 4.66 -0.04
CA ILE A 101 -10.11 5.69 -0.90
C ILE A 101 -8.68 6.00 -0.44
N PHE A 102 -7.96 6.89 -1.10
CA PHE A 102 -6.62 7.30 -0.67
C PHE A 102 -6.44 8.80 -0.75
N SER A 103 -5.74 9.35 0.25
CA SER A 103 -5.52 10.79 0.38
C SER A 103 -4.59 11.35 -0.72
N MET A 104 -4.68 12.66 -0.97
CA MET A 104 -3.81 13.39 -1.89
C MET A 104 -2.30 13.31 -1.56
N ASP A 105 -1.95 12.87 -0.35
CA ASP A 105 -0.58 12.60 0.07
C ASP A 105 -0.03 11.28 -0.51
N LEU A 106 -0.87 10.50 -1.18
CA LEU A 106 -0.55 9.21 -1.78
C LEU A 106 -0.83 9.25 -3.30
N VAL A 107 -0.06 8.44 -4.03
CA VAL A 107 -0.28 8.17 -5.45
C VAL A 107 -0.43 6.67 -5.65
N LYS A 108 -1.52 6.26 -6.29
CA LYS A 108 -1.73 4.87 -6.69
C LYS A 108 -0.97 4.57 -7.98
N VAL A 109 -0.28 3.44 -8.02
CA VAL A 109 0.49 2.96 -9.18
C VAL A 109 -0.16 1.69 -9.70
N LEU A 110 -0.63 1.73 -10.95
CA LEU A 110 -1.28 0.60 -11.61
C LEU A 110 -0.47 0.15 -12.84
N PRO A 111 -0.42 -1.15 -13.15
CA PRO A 111 0.21 -1.62 -14.37
C PRO A 111 -0.57 -1.14 -15.61
N LYS A 112 0.16 -0.73 -16.65
CA LYS A 112 -0.38 -0.36 -17.98
C LYS A 112 -0.42 -1.51 -18.97
N LYS A 113 0.31 -2.59 -18.69
CA LYS A 113 0.50 -3.72 -19.61
C LYS A 113 0.05 -4.99 -18.91
N ASP A 114 -0.71 -5.83 -19.61
CA ASP A 114 -1.17 -7.12 -19.09
C ASP A 114 -0.01 -8.06 -18.71
N SER A 115 1.16 -7.88 -19.34
CA SER A 115 2.38 -8.64 -19.03
C SER A 115 3.09 -8.17 -17.75
N VAL A 116 2.57 -7.16 -17.07
CA VAL A 116 3.13 -6.63 -15.81
C VAL A 116 2.05 -6.71 -14.74
N SER A 117 2.22 -7.60 -13.76
CA SER A 117 1.27 -7.69 -12.66
C SER A 117 1.43 -6.53 -11.67
N ARG A 118 0.39 -6.31 -10.86
CA ARG A 118 0.45 -5.41 -9.70
C ARG A 118 1.53 -5.80 -8.69
N PHE A 119 1.82 -7.10 -8.56
CA PHE A 119 2.82 -7.61 -7.62
C PHE A 119 4.25 -7.39 -8.12
N LEU A 120 4.48 -7.46 -9.44
CA LEU A 120 5.74 -7.05 -10.04
C LEU A 120 5.98 -5.55 -9.84
N ILE A 121 4.97 -4.70 -10.07
CA ILE A 121 5.07 -3.25 -9.79
C ILE A 121 5.45 -3.03 -8.32
N ALA A 122 4.72 -3.63 -7.37
CA ALA A 122 5.04 -3.51 -5.95
C ALA A 122 6.48 -3.94 -5.64
N THR A 123 6.92 -5.07 -6.20
CA THR A 123 8.28 -5.60 -6.01
C THR A 123 9.34 -4.63 -6.54
N ILE A 124 9.12 -4.04 -7.72
CA ILE A 124 10.03 -3.06 -8.33
C ILE A 124 10.17 -1.82 -7.42
N LEU A 125 9.06 -1.35 -6.85
CA LEU A 125 9.03 -0.15 -6.02
C LEU A 125 9.55 -0.36 -4.58
N GLN A 126 9.77 -1.61 -4.18
CA GLN A 126 10.45 -1.95 -2.92
C GLN A 126 11.98 -1.89 -3.04
N ASP A 127 12.52 -1.67 -4.24
CA ASP A 127 13.97 -1.59 -4.46
C ASP A 127 14.60 -0.33 -3.85
N LYS A 128 15.77 -0.47 -3.22
CA LYS A 128 16.49 0.65 -2.59
C LYS A 128 16.89 1.75 -3.58
N LYS A 129 17.10 1.42 -4.86
CA LYS A 129 17.37 2.41 -5.91
C LYS A 129 16.15 3.25 -6.21
N PHE A 130 14.95 2.68 -6.17
CA PHE A 130 13.71 3.45 -6.31
C PHE A 130 13.58 4.45 -5.16
N LYS A 131 13.72 4.00 -3.90
CA LYS A 131 13.71 4.90 -2.74
C LYS A 131 14.76 6.01 -2.87
N SER A 132 15.99 5.65 -3.25
CA SER A 132 17.09 6.63 -3.44
C SER A 132 16.78 7.64 -4.55
N HIS A 133 16.18 7.19 -5.65
CA HIS A 133 15.69 8.06 -6.71
C HIS A 133 14.62 9.02 -6.19
N CYS A 134 13.61 8.53 -5.48
CA CYS A 134 12.57 9.37 -4.88
C CYS A 134 13.15 10.46 -3.98
N LEU A 135 14.15 10.14 -3.15
CA LEU A 135 14.81 11.12 -2.28
C LEU A 135 15.46 12.28 -3.06
N GLY A 136 15.96 12.02 -4.28
CA GLY A 136 16.47 13.06 -5.18
C GLY A 136 15.40 14.02 -5.74
N TYR A 137 14.12 13.67 -5.60
CA TYR A 137 12.96 14.45 -6.08
C TYR A 137 12.17 15.10 -4.93
N VAL A 138 12.66 15.01 -3.70
CA VAL A 138 12.05 15.61 -2.53
C VAL A 138 12.26 17.12 -2.52
N ASN A 139 11.23 17.86 -2.15
CA ASN A 139 11.25 19.31 -1.94
C ASN A 139 10.47 19.68 -0.67
N GLY A 140 10.59 20.93 -0.24
CA GLY A 140 10.02 21.42 1.02
C GLY A 140 11.02 21.34 2.19
N THR A 141 10.73 22.08 3.27
CA THR A 141 11.62 22.22 4.44
C THR A 141 10.96 21.87 5.77
N THR A 142 9.64 21.87 5.85
CA THR A 142 8.89 21.49 7.06
C THR A 142 8.05 20.25 6.78
N VAL A 143 7.21 20.33 5.75
CA VAL A 143 6.54 19.18 5.14
C VAL A 143 7.27 18.89 3.84
N LEU A 144 7.70 17.64 3.70
CA LEU A 144 8.39 17.18 2.51
C LEU A 144 7.36 16.69 1.50
N HIS A 145 7.59 17.02 0.23
CA HIS A 145 6.75 16.61 -0.88
C HIS A 145 7.59 15.96 -1.98
N LEU A 146 7.07 14.86 -2.53
CA LEU A 146 7.69 14.16 -3.63
C LEU A 146 7.18 14.78 -4.94
N SER A 147 8.11 15.26 -5.76
CA SER A 147 7.75 15.81 -7.07
C SER A 147 6.93 14.80 -7.89
N LYS A 148 5.91 15.28 -8.59
CA LYS A 148 5.10 14.46 -9.52
C LYS A 148 5.92 13.84 -10.65
N LYS A 149 7.14 14.32 -10.86
CA LYS A 149 8.12 13.77 -11.82
C LYS A 149 8.83 12.52 -11.31
N ALA A 150 8.85 12.27 -10.01
CA ALA A 150 9.64 11.19 -9.41
C ALA A 150 9.27 9.81 -9.99
N LEU A 151 7.98 9.48 -10.06
CA LEU A 151 7.54 8.19 -10.58
C LEU A 151 7.72 8.07 -12.10
N PRO A 152 7.23 9.02 -12.93
CA PRO A 152 7.40 8.90 -14.39
C PRO A 152 8.84 8.87 -14.86
N GLU A 153 9.75 9.59 -14.19
CA GLU A 153 11.17 9.68 -14.57
C GLU A 153 12.04 8.58 -13.96
N TYR A 154 11.51 7.72 -13.09
CA TYR A 154 12.27 6.57 -12.59
C TYR A 154 12.58 5.60 -13.73
N LYS A 155 13.86 5.32 -13.93
CA LYS A 155 14.36 4.43 -14.98
C LYS A 155 14.91 3.16 -14.36
N LEU A 156 14.56 2.04 -14.95
CA LEU A 156 15.04 0.72 -14.57
C LEU A 156 15.38 -0.09 -15.82
N PHE A 157 16.21 -1.11 -15.68
CA PHE A 157 16.46 -2.05 -16.77
C PHE A 157 15.45 -3.19 -16.66
N LEU A 158 14.76 -3.48 -17.75
CA LEU A 158 13.83 -4.60 -17.87
C LEU A 158 14.15 -5.40 -19.14
N PRO A 159 13.87 -6.71 -19.16
CA PRO A 159 13.99 -7.50 -20.37
C PRO A 159 13.04 -6.98 -21.45
N SER A 160 13.48 -7.02 -22.71
CA SER A 160 12.63 -6.66 -23.85
C SER A 160 11.40 -7.57 -23.95
N ASP A 161 11.55 -8.84 -23.57
CA ASP A 161 10.45 -9.80 -23.40
C ASP A 161 10.08 -9.96 -21.91
N PHE A 162 8.93 -9.40 -21.54
CA PHE A 162 8.40 -9.45 -20.17
C PHE A 162 8.01 -10.87 -19.74
N SER A 163 7.82 -11.82 -20.66
CA SER A 163 7.51 -13.21 -20.32
C SER A 163 8.59 -13.85 -19.45
N THR A 164 9.83 -13.38 -19.57
CA THR A 164 10.99 -13.80 -18.76
C THR A 164 10.84 -13.46 -17.27
N LEU A 165 9.99 -12.48 -16.93
CA LEU A 165 9.69 -12.11 -15.54
C LEU A 165 8.60 -13.00 -14.91
N LYS A 166 7.93 -13.85 -15.69
CA LYS A 166 6.82 -14.68 -15.21
C LYS A 166 7.19 -15.56 -14.00
N PRO A 167 8.34 -16.25 -13.96
CA PRO A 167 8.71 -17.05 -12.78
C PRO A 167 8.87 -16.19 -11.52
N LEU A 168 9.40 -14.97 -11.66
CA LEU A 168 9.49 -14.03 -10.54
C LEU A 168 8.10 -13.58 -10.10
N ASP A 169 7.24 -13.21 -11.07
CA ASP A 169 5.87 -12.76 -10.82
C ASP A 169 5.06 -13.79 -10.04
N GLU A 170 5.13 -15.07 -10.45
CA GLU A 170 4.43 -16.16 -9.78
C GLU A 170 4.87 -16.30 -8.31
N VAL A 171 6.17 -16.20 -8.04
CA VAL A 171 6.72 -16.27 -6.67
C VAL A 171 6.26 -15.08 -5.84
N VAL A 172 6.44 -13.85 -6.32
CA VAL A 172 6.07 -12.65 -5.55
C VAL A 172 4.56 -12.56 -5.34
N THR A 173 3.77 -12.96 -6.33
CA THR A 173 2.31 -13.06 -6.22
C THR A 173 1.91 -14.03 -5.10
N ALA A 174 2.52 -15.22 -5.07
CA ALA A 174 2.24 -16.21 -4.02
C ALA A 174 2.60 -15.65 -2.63
N LEU A 175 3.77 -15.02 -2.50
CA LEU A 175 4.23 -14.44 -1.23
C LEU A 175 3.31 -13.33 -0.73
N TYR A 176 2.94 -12.37 -1.58
CA TYR A 176 2.06 -11.27 -1.17
C TYR A 176 0.65 -11.74 -0.80
N LYS A 177 0.11 -12.72 -1.53
CA LYS A 177 -1.17 -13.33 -1.17
C LYS A 177 -1.10 -14.07 0.17
N GLN A 178 -0.01 -14.78 0.43
CA GLN A 178 0.21 -15.44 1.72
C GLN A 178 0.32 -14.42 2.86
N ILE A 179 1.05 -13.31 2.64
CA ILE A 179 1.13 -12.22 3.63
C ILE A 179 -0.25 -11.67 3.94
N SER A 180 -1.06 -11.36 2.92
CA SER A 180 -2.42 -10.84 3.12
C SER A 180 -3.32 -11.85 3.81
N SER A 181 -3.25 -13.14 3.46
CA SER A 181 -4.00 -14.21 4.15
C SER A 181 -3.62 -14.30 5.63
N ASN A 182 -2.32 -14.26 5.95
CA ASN A 182 -1.84 -14.30 7.33
C ASN A 182 -2.28 -13.06 8.11
N ILE A 183 -2.33 -11.89 7.47
CA ILE A 183 -2.86 -10.66 8.07
C ILE A 183 -4.34 -10.85 8.43
N SER A 184 -5.16 -11.34 7.49
CA SER A 184 -6.58 -11.59 7.75
C SER A 184 -6.81 -12.62 8.86
N GLU A 185 -6.02 -13.69 8.89
CA GLU A 185 -6.09 -14.71 9.95
C GLU A 185 -5.70 -14.13 11.31
N ASN A 186 -4.62 -13.35 11.39
CA ASN A 186 -4.20 -12.70 12.63
C ASN A 186 -5.28 -11.75 13.14
N THR A 187 -5.87 -10.91 12.29
CA THR A 187 -6.97 -10.02 12.68
C THR A 187 -8.17 -10.81 13.23
N TYR A 188 -8.57 -11.89 12.55
CA TYR A 188 -9.66 -12.74 13.02
C TYR A 188 -9.36 -13.39 14.37
N LEU A 189 -8.15 -13.90 14.57
CA LEU A 189 -7.74 -14.53 15.83
C LEU A 189 -7.68 -13.53 16.99
N GLU A 190 -7.25 -12.29 16.72
CA GLU A 190 -7.27 -11.19 17.69
C GLU A 190 -8.70 -10.85 18.11
N GLU A 191 -9.62 -10.66 17.14
CA GLU A 191 -11.03 -10.39 17.43
C GLU A 191 -11.70 -11.54 18.19
N LEU A 192 -11.43 -12.78 17.78
CA LEU A 192 -11.94 -13.96 18.45
C LEU A 192 -11.47 -14.01 19.91
N ARG A 193 -10.18 -13.76 20.14
CA ARG A 193 -9.59 -13.69 21.48
C ARG A 193 -10.29 -12.63 22.33
N GLU A 194 -10.45 -11.41 21.83
CA GLU A 194 -11.12 -10.31 22.55
C GLU A 194 -12.60 -10.63 22.84
N SER A 195 -13.27 -11.38 21.97
CA SER A 195 -14.67 -11.79 22.19
C SER A 195 -14.82 -12.90 23.24
N LEU A 196 -13.83 -13.79 23.35
CA LEU A 196 -13.86 -14.94 24.24
C LEU A 196 -13.35 -14.60 25.64
N LEU A 197 -12.34 -13.73 25.74
CA LEU A 197 -11.68 -13.43 27.01
C LEU A 197 -12.66 -12.96 28.10
N PRO A 198 -13.62 -12.04 27.86
CA PRO A 198 -14.58 -11.64 28.88
C PRO A 198 -15.46 -12.79 29.37
N LYS A 199 -15.89 -13.68 28.46
CA LYS A 199 -16.77 -14.82 28.76
C LYS A 199 -16.06 -15.91 29.55
N LEU A 200 -14.77 -16.12 29.25
CA LEU A 200 -13.91 -17.00 30.03
C LEU A 200 -13.69 -16.44 31.44
N MET A 201 -13.44 -15.14 31.55
CA MET A 201 -13.23 -14.47 32.84
C MET A 201 -14.50 -14.39 33.70
N SER A 202 -15.69 -14.34 33.08
CA SER A 202 -16.98 -14.34 33.80
C SER A 202 -17.49 -15.74 34.17
N GLY A 203 -16.86 -16.80 33.65
CA GLY A 203 -17.33 -18.19 33.81
C GLY A 203 -18.55 -18.52 32.96
N GLU A 204 -18.91 -17.68 31.98
CA GLU A 204 -19.95 -18.00 30.98
C GLU A 204 -19.51 -19.11 30.01
N LEU A 205 -18.19 -19.24 29.82
CA LEU A 205 -17.58 -20.32 29.07
C LEU A 205 -16.65 -21.12 29.99
N ASP A 206 -16.94 -22.41 30.14
CA ASP A 206 -16.03 -23.35 30.79
C ASP A 206 -14.93 -23.79 29.82
N VAL A 207 -13.69 -23.79 30.32
CA VAL A 207 -12.58 -24.42 29.61
C VAL A 207 -12.56 -25.89 30.03
N PRO A 208 -12.67 -26.86 29.10
CA PRO A 208 -12.51 -28.26 29.46
C PRO A 208 -11.15 -28.45 30.12
N ASP A 209 -11.12 -29.15 31.26
CA ASP A 209 -9.87 -29.56 31.92
C ASP A 209 -9.03 -30.37 30.93
N THR A 210 -8.13 -29.69 30.24
CA THR A 210 -7.12 -30.33 29.41
C THR A 210 -5.99 -30.67 30.35
N ASN A 211 -5.95 -31.93 30.77
CA ASN A 211 -4.80 -32.50 31.48
C ASN A 211 -3.54 -32.29 30.61
N LEU A 212 -2.77 -31.25 30.94
CA LEU A 212 -1.42 -30.99 30.47
C LEU A 212 -0.41 -31.59 31.46
#